data_AF-A0A957HGB7-F1
#
_entry.id   AF-A0A957HGB7-F1
#
_cell.length_a   1.000
_cell.length_b   1.000
_cell.length_c   1.000
_cell.angle_alpha   90.00
_cell.angle_beta   90.00
_cell.angle_gamma   90.00
#
_symmetry.space_group_name_H-M   'P 1'
#
loop_
_entity.id
_entity.type
_entity.pdbx_description
1 polymer ?
#
loop_
_entity_poly.entity_id
_entity_poly.type
_entity_poly.pdbx_seq_one_letter_code
_entity_poly.pdbx_strand_id
1 'polypeptide(L)'
;MNETTPFALDFNQYSPDWDRLGVVVPPFTIEADPRFMYLSTETRRALSKVSYMVEAGQGASVIVGEIGTGKTTLASWFHSRYDRRPDFTAAKIDEAPKKSGLLLLRRIAAEFGLRTRRATEDQLNEFRAFLVEESDRGVLPLII
;
A
#
# COMPACT_ATOMS: atom_id res chain seq x y z
N MET A 1 1.06 -50.84 17.53
CA MET A 1 1.82 -50.61 16.28
C MET A 1 1.71 -49.13 15.97
N ASN A 2 2.70 -48.35 16.40
CA ASN A 2 2.77 -46.90 16.15
C ASN A 2 3.62 -46.68 14.90
N GLU A 3 3.00 -46.18 13.84
CA GLU A 3 3.71 -45.70 12.65
C GLU A 3 4.28 -44.31 12.93
N THR A 4 5.57 -44.25 13.25
CA THR A 4 6.35 -43.00 13.26
C THR A 4 6.55 -42.54 11.82
N THR A 5 5.86 -41.47 11.43
CA THR A 5 6.07 -40.78 10.15
C THR A 5 7.48 -40.17 10.14
N PRO A 6 8.41 -40.59 9.27
CA PRO A 6 9.84 -40.26 9.40
C PRO A 6 10.23 -38.85 8.91
N PHE A 7 9.25 -37.97 8.62
CA PHE A 7 9.48 -36.65 8.02
C PHE A 7 8.65 -35.53 8.66
N ALA A 8 8.55 -35.51 10.00
CA ALA A 8 8.10 -34.31 10.68
C ALA A 8 9.24 -33.27 10.69
N LEU A 9 9.36 -32.50 9.60
CA LEU A 9 10.18 -31.29 9.60
C LEU A 9 9.53 -30.28 10.56
N ASP A 10 10.10 -30.15 11.75
CA ASP A 10 9.70 -29.12 12.69
C ASP A 10 10.24 -27.77 12.20
N PHE A 11 9.41 -27.06 11.43
CA PHE A 11 9.76 -25.74 10.88
C PHE A 11 10.06 -24.70 11.98
N ASN A 12 9.65 -24.93 13.23
CA ASN A 12 10.02 -24.05 14.35
C ASN A 12 11.48 -24.21 14.78
N GLN A 13 12.16 -25.29 14.40
CA GLN A 13 13.58 -25.52 14.70
C GLN A 13 14.50 -25.21 13.51
N TYR A 14 13.93 -24.91 12.33
CA TYR A 14 14.72 -24.57 11.15
C TYR A 14 15.12 -23.08 11.19
N SER A 15 16.35 -22.81 11.63
CA SER A 15 16.99 -21.50 11.54
C SER A 15 18.08 -21.53 10.47
N PRO A 16 17.76 -21.20 9.21
CA PRO A 16 18.74 -21.13 8.13
C PRO A 16 19.80 -20.06 8.42
N ASP A 17 21.06 -20.41 8.17
CA ASP A 17 22.20 -19.51 8.26
C ASP A 17 22.23 -18.60 7.01
N TRP A 18 21.52 -17.47 7.12
CA TRP A 18 21.42 -16.48 6.04
C TRP A 18 22.73 -15.75 5.79
N ASP A 19 23.56 -15.58 6.83
CA ASP A 19 24.88 -14.93 6.74
C ASP A 19 25.81 -15.71 5.83
N ARG A 20 25.83 -17.05 5.96
CA ARG A 20 26.60 -17.92 5.06
C ARG A 20 26.18 -17.80 3.59
N LEU A 21 24.92 -17.48 3.32
CA LEU A 21 24.39 -17.28 1.97
C LEU A 21 24.55 -15.83 1.47
N GLY A 22 25.05 -14.92 2.30
CA GLY A 22 25.17 -13.50 1.97
C GLY A 22 23.82 -12.79 1.86
N VAL A 23 22.78 -13.33 2.50
CA VAL A 23 21.42 -12.84 2.41
C VAL A 23 21.10 -11.95 3.62
N VAL A 24 20.90 -10.66 3.37
CA VAL A 24 20.72 -9.64 4.44
C VAL A 24 19.31 -9.67 5.05
N VAL A 25 18.34 -10.24 4.34
CA VAL A 25 16.93 -10.30 4.76
C VAL A 25 16.40 -11.69 4.41
N PRO A 26 15.68 -12.40 5.33
CA PRO A 26 15.13 -13.72 5.04
C PRO A 26 14.37 -13.74 3.71
N PRO A 27 14.78 -14.56 2.74
CA PRO A 27 14.07 -14.71 1.48
C PRO A 27 12.81 -15.55 1.70
N PHE A 28 11.79 -15.34 0.84
CA PHE A 28 10.51 -16.08 0.86
C PHE A 28 9.62 -15.81 2.08
N THR A 29 9.63 -14.58 2.59
CA THR A 29 8.60 -14.11 3.53
C THR A 29 7.22 -14.11 2.89
N ILE A 30 6.18 -14.32 3.71
CA ILE A 30 4.78 -14.24 3.26
C ILE A 30 4.46 -12.83 2.74
N GLU A 31 5.01 -11.81 3.40
CA GLU A 31 4.89 -10.42 2.99
C GLU A 31 5.92 -10.09 1.92
N ALA A 32 5.46 -9.55 0.79
CA ALA A 32 6.33 -9.07 -0.27
C ALA A 32 6.96 -7.74 0.14
N ASP A 33 8.27 -7.72 0.32
CA ASP A 33 9.01 -6.50 0.64
C ASP A 33 9.13 -5.60 -0.61
N PRO A 34 8.60 -4.36 -0.58
CA PRO A 34 8.66 -3.43 -1.72
C PRO A 34 10.07 -3.17 -2.24
N ARG A 35 11.12 -3.32 -1.41
CA ARG A 35 12.52 -3.13 -1.80
C ARG A 35 12.99 -4.12 -2.88
N PHE A 36 12.36 -5.28 -2.95
CA PHE A 36 12.73 -6.36 -3.88
C PHE A 36 11.76 -6.48 -5.07
N MET A 37 11.03 -5.42 -5.40
CA MET A 37 10.09 -5.42 -6.50
C MET A 37 10.78 -5.60 -7.86
N TYR A 38 10.37 -6.63 -8.61
CA TYR A 38 10.78 -6.80 -10.00
C TYR A 38 9.91 -5.93 -10.94
N LEU A 39 10.50 -4.85 -11.46
CA LEU A 39 9.86 -3.96 -12.42
C LEU A 39 10.07 -4.48 -13.85
N SER A 40 9.15 -5.34 -14.31
CA SER A 40 9.09 -5.72 -15.73
C SER A 40 8.91 -4.50 -16.63
N THR A 41 9.16 -4.64 -17.93
CA THR A 41 8.99 -3.56 -18.90
C THR A 41 7.56 -3.02 -18.92
N GLU A 42 6.58 -3.90 -18.80
CA GLU A 42 5.14 -3.60 -18.75
C GLU A 42 4.80 -2.86 -17.46
N THR A 43 5.24 -3.38 -16.31
CA THR A 43 5.01 -2.75 -15.01
C THR A 43 5.63 -1.36 -14.94
N ARG A 44 6.85 -1.21 -15.47
CA ARG A 44 7.53 0.10 -15.55
C ARG A 44 6.71 1.08 -16.40
N ARG A 45 6.22 0.65 -17.56
CA ARG A 45 5.39 1.49 -18.44
C ARG A 45 4.07 1.90 -17.77
N ALA A 46 3.40 0.97 -17.08
CA ALA A 46 2.17 1.26 -16.36
C ALA A 46 2.42 2.26 -15.22
N LEU A 47 3.47 2.04 -14.43
CA LEU A 47 3.88 2.95 -13.36
C LEU A 47 4.23 4.34 -13.87
N SER A 48 4.94 4.47 -15.00
CA SER A 48 5.26 5.78 -15.57
C SER A 48 4.00 6.56 -15.93
N LYS A 49 2.99 5.90 -16.50
CA LYS A 49 1.70 6.53 -16.83
C LYS A 49 0.96 6.98 -15.57
N VAL A 50 0.87 6.10 -14.57
CA VAL A 50 0.20 6.41 -13.29
C VAL A 50 0.91 7.54 -12.56
N SER A 51 2.25 7.50 -12.51
CA SER A 51 3.05 8.54 -11.86
C SER A 51 2.85 9.89 -12.52
N TYR A 52 2.85 9.92 -13.86
CA TYR A 52 2.58 11.15 -14.62
C TYR A 52 1.19 11.71 -14.31
N MET A 53 0.15 10.87 -14.30
CA MET A 53 -1.22 11.32 -13.98
C MET A 53 -1.31 11.90 -12.56
N VAL A 54 -0.68 11.25 -11.59
CA VAL A 54 -0.62 11.73 -10.19
C VAL A 54 0.12 13.06 -10.09
N GLU A 55 1.30 13.16 -10.70
CA GLU A 55 2.12 14.38 -10.67
C GLU A 55 1.50 15.54 -11.44
N ALA A 56 0.71 15.26 -12.48
CA ALA A 56 -0.07 16.25 -13.20
C ALA A 56 -1.39 16.63 -12.50
N GLY A 57 -1.70 16.03 -11.33
CA GLY A 57 -2.96 16.25 -10.62
C GLY A 57 -4.20 15.79 -11.40
N GLN A 58 -4.03 14.84 -12.33
CA GLN A 58 -5.09 14.40 -13.23
C GLN A 58 -5.88 13.23 -12.63
N GLY A 59 -6.95 13.57 -11.91
CA GLY A 59 -8.06 12.66 -11.58
C GLY A 59 -7.62 11.31 -10.98
N ALA A 60 -8.21 10.23 -11.47
CA ALA A 60 -7.96 8.87 -11.00
C ALA A 60 -7.28 8.01 -12.08
N SER A 61 -6.46 7.06 -11.64
CA SER A 61 -5.84 6.04 -12.49
C SER A 61 -6.11 4.64 -11.94
N VAL A 62 -6.11 3.63 -12.80
CA VAL A 62 -6.38 2.25 -12.41
C VAL A 62 -5.36 1.30 -13.03
N ILE A 63 -4.84 0.39 -12.21
CA ILE A 63 -3.98 -0.71 -12.66
C ILE A 63 -4.77 -2.01 -12.59
N VAL A 64 -4.89 -2.68 -13.72
CA VAL A 64 -5.61 -3.95 -13.86
C VAL A 64 -4.61 -5.05 -14.19
N GLY A 65 -4.83 -6.23 -13.62
CA GLY A 65 -4.00 -7.41 -13.85
C GLY A 65 -4.57 -8.63 -13.12
N GLU A 66 -4.13 -9.82 -13.50
CA GLU A 66 -4.62 -11.09 -12.95
C GLU A 66 -4.23 -11.28 -11.48
N ILE A 67 -4.87 -12.24 -10.80
CA ILE A 67 -4.53 -12.59 -9.41
C ILE A 67 -3.06 -13.05 -9.36
N GLY A 68 -2.32 -12.61 -8.35
CA GLY A 68 -0.91 -12.98 -8.19
C GLY A 68 0.10 -12.16 -9.01
N THR A 69 -0.34 -11.20 -9.83
CA THR A 69 0.56 -10.33 -10.62
C THR A 69 1.24 -9.21 -9.81
N GLY A 70 1.15 -9.25 -8.47
CA GLY A 70 1.83 -8.28 -7.59
C GLY A 70 1.18 -6.91 -7.50
N LYS A 71 -0.10 -6.74 -7.89
CA LYS A 71 -0.82 -5.44 -7.79
C LYS A 71 -0.79 -4.82 -6.39
N THR A 72 -1.01 -5.62 -5.34
CA THR A 72 -0.95 -5.14 -3.95
C THR A 72 0.47 -4.73 -3.57
N THR A 73 1.47 -5.50 -4.00
CA THR A 73 2.88 -5.15 -3.83
C THR A 73 3.20 -3.84 -4.53
N LEU A 74 2.66 -3.64 -5.75
CA LEU A 74 2.78 -2.41 -6.55
C LEU A 74 2.19 -1.21 -5.82
N ALA A 75 0.98 -1.35 -5.25
CA ALA A 75 0.35 -0.31 -4.45
C ALA A 75 1.19 0.05 -3.20
N SER A 76 1.70 -0.94 -2.47
CA SER A 76 2.58 -0.71 -1.31
C SER A 76 3.90 0.00 -1.69
N TRP A 77 4.52 -0.39 -2.80
CA TRP A 77 5.71 0.28 -3.31
C TRP A 77 5.42 1.72 -3.75
N PHE A 78 4.31 1.92 -4.46
CA PHE A 78 3.88 3.24 -4.91
C PHE A 78 3.61 4.15 -3.71
N HIS A 79 2.88 3.66 -2.70
CA HIS A 79 2.69 4.38 -1.44
C HIS A 79 4.03 4.76 -0.80
N SER A 80 4.94 3.80 -0.60
CA SER A 80 6.26 4.08 -0.01
C SER A 80 7.07 5.12 -0.80
N ARG A 81 6.87 5.22 -2.11
CA ARG A 81 7.53 6.22 -2.95
C ARG A 81 6.98 7.63 -2.71
N TYR A 82 5.66 7.79 -2.62
CA TYR A 82 5.00 9.09 -2.46
C TYR A 82 4.96 9.56 -1.00
N ASP A 83 4.93 8.65 -0.04
CA ASP A 83 5.02 8.96 1.40
C ASP A 83 6.35 9.66 1.77
N ARG A 84 7.42 9.43 1.00
CA ARG A 84 8.72 10.09 1.19
C ARG A 84 8.83 11.46 0.51
N ARG A 85 7.81 11.87 -0.24
CA ARG A 85 7.82 13.10 -1.02
C ARG A 85 7.13 14.22 -0.25
N PRO A 86 7.78 15.38 -0.04
CA PRO A 86 7.19 16.48 0.73
C PRO A 86 6.03 17.18 0.02
N ASP A 87 5.90 17.00 -1.29
CA ASP A 87 4.84 17.55 -2.12
C ASP A 87 3.57 16.67 -2.14
N PHE A 88 3.56 15.56 -1.40
CA PHE A 88 2.42 14.66 -1.28
C PHE A 88 2.13 14.29 0.18
N THR A 89 0.85 14.10 0.46
CA THR A 89 0.40 13.37 1.64
C THR A 89 -0.32 12.13 1.14
N ALA A 90 0.24 10.94 1.36
CA ALA A 90 -0.28 9.69 0.80
C ALA A 90 -1.07 8.89 1.85
N ALA A 91 -2.22 8.37 1.45
CA ALA A 91 -3.03 7.43 2.23
C ALA A 91 -3.25 6.15 1.42
N LYS A 92 -3.02 5.00 2.03
CA LYS A 92 -3.22 3.69 1.36
C LYS A 92 -4.39 2.94 1.96
N ILE A 93 -5.32 2.49 1.12
CA ILE A 93 -6.51 1.75 1.53
C ILE A 93 -6.42 0.31 1.02
N ASP A 94 -5.90 -0.59 1.85
CA ASP A 94 -5.73 -2.02 1.48
C ASP A 94 -7.06 -2.71 1.19
N GLU A 95 -8.11 -2.37 1.96
CA GLU A 95 -9.45 -2.90 1.76
C GLU A 95 -10.47 -1.77 1.73
N ALA A 96 -11.16 -1.60 0.60
CA ALA A 96 -12.29 -0.70 0.52
C ALA A 96 -13.59 -1.39 1.04
N PRO A 97 -14.39 -0.74 1.90
CA PRO A 97 -15.65 -1.31 2.37
C PRO A 97 -16.67 -1.41 1.24
N LYS A 98 -17.21 -2.61 1.03
CA LYS A 98 -18.04 -2.95 -0.16
C LYS A 98 -19.41 -2.26 -0.22
N LYS A 99 -19.94 -1.78 0.91
CA LYS A 99 -21.35 -1.35 1.02
C LYS A 99 -21.57 0.00 1.72
N SER A 100 -20.52 0.76 2.00
CA SER A 100 -20.67 2.03 2.71
C SER A 100 -19.61 3.04 2.32
N GLY A 101 -20.03 4.10 1.61
CA GLY A 101 -19.19 5.25 1.32
C GLY A 101 -18.75 5.99 2.58
N LEU A 102 -19.59 5.98 3.63
CA LEU A 102 -19.23 6.57 4.92
C LEU A 102 -18.08 5.83 5.61
N LEU A 103 -18.09 4.50 5.58
CA LEU A 103 -16.97 3.71 6.10
C LEU A 103 -15.70 3.93 5.27
N LEU A 104 -15.82 4.10 3.95
CA LEU A 104 -14.69 4.42 3.09
C LEU A 104 -14.10 5.79 3.46
N LEU A 105 -14.94 6.81 3.59
CA LEU A 105 -14.52 8.15 4.02
C LEU A 105 -13.82 8.11 5.39
N ARG A 106 -14.35 7.34 6.34
CA ARG A 106 -13.72 7.15 7.65
C ARG A 106 -12.35 6.49 7.56
N ARG A 107 -12.19 5.48 6.70
CA ARG A 107 -10.89 4.83 6.48
C ARG A 107 -9.90 5.81 5.86
N ILE A 108 -10.31 6.53 4.81
CA ILE A 108 -9.49 7.56 4.17
C ILE A 108 -9.07 8.63 5.18
N ALA A 109 -10.01 9.18 5.95
CA ALA A 109 -9.73 10.18 6.97
C ALA A 109 -8.77 9.65 8.04
N ALA A 110 -8.93 8.41 8.47
CA ALA A 110 -8.05 7.79 9.46
C ALA A 110 -6.61 7.60 8.92
N GLU A 111 -6.44 7.18 7.67
CA GLU A 111 -5.11 7.07 7.03
C GLU A 111 -4.42 8.44 6.91
N PHE A 112 -5.18 9.52 6.68
CA PHE A 112 -4.66 10.89 6.73
C PHE A 112 -4.45 11.43 8.17
N GLY A 113 -4.69 10.63 9.20
CA GLY A 113 -4.52 11.03 10.60
C GLY A 113 -5.64 11.92 11.16
N LEU A 114 -6.76 12.06 10.44
CA LEU A 114 -7.90 12.87 10.87
C LEU A 114 -8.74 12.12 11.91
N ARG A 115 -9.21 12.85 12.94
CA ARG A 115 -10.08 12.27 13.97
C ARG A 115 -11.50 12.14 13.46
N THR A 116 -11.97 10.91 13.25
CA THR A 116 -13.34 10.69 12.75
C THR A 116 -14.40 10.99 13.81
N ARG A 117 -15.18 12.07 13.67
CA ARG A 117 -16.36 12.38 14.51
C ARG A 117 -17.54 11.44 14.24
N ARG A 118 -18.59 11.43 15.07
CA ARG A 118 -19.74 10.51 14.88
C ARG A 118 -20.66 10.91 13.71
N ALA A 119 -20.89 12.21 13.52
CA ALA A 119 -21.80 12.73 12.50
C ALA A 119 -21.15 12.75 11.10
N THR A 120 -21.90 12.37 10.08
CA THR A 120 -21.43 12.31 8.68
C THR A 120 -21.02 13.67 8.13
N GLU A 121 -21.80 14.70 8.42
CA GLU A 121 -21.55 16.06 7.93
C GLU A 121 -20.26 16.63 8.52
N ASP A 122 -20.02 16.40 9.81
CA ASP A 122 -18.76 16.78 10.46
C ASP A 122 -17.54 16.11 9.82
N GLN A 123 -17.64 14.82 9.48
CA GLN A 123 -16.55 14.09 8.83
C GLN A 123 -16.23 14.64 7.44
N LEU A 124 -17.27 14.98 6.67
CA LEU A 124 -17.10 15.61 5.36
C LEU A 124 -16.48 17.00 5.48
N ASN A 125 -16.91 17.78 6.48
CA ASN A 125 -16.38 19.13 6.71
C ASN A 125 -14.91 19.09 7.16
N GLU A 126 -14.53 18.17 8.04
CA GLU A 126 -13.13 17.96 8.45
C GLU A 126 -12.26 17.51 7.29
N PHE A 127 -12.71 16.51 6.52
CA PHE A 127 -11.96 16.03 5.36
C PHE A 127 -11.81 17.14 4.31
N ARG A 128 -12.86 17.91 4.06
CA ARG A 128 -12.79 19.08 3.16
C ARG A 128 -11.81 20.13 3.66
N ALA A 129 -11.84 20.46 4.95
CA ALA A 129 -10.92 21.42 5.53
C ALA A 129 -9.46 20.98 5.36
N PHE A 130 -9.17 19.70 5.60
CA PHE A 130 -7.87 19.10 5.34
C PHE A 130 -7.44 19.24 3.87
N LEU A 131 -8.31 18.91 2.91
CA LEU A 131 -7.98 19.02 1.49
C LEU A 131 -7.66 20.46 1.06
N VAL A 132 -8.36 21.44 1.62
CA VAL A 132 -8.10 22.86 1.37
C VAL A 132 -6.76 23.27 1.97
N GLU A 133 -6.48 22.88 3.21
CA GLU A 133 -5.22 23.18 3.89
C GLU A 133 -4.00 22.61 3.15
N GLU A 134 -4.08 21.36 2.69
CA GLU A 134 -3.02 20.74 1.89
C GLU A 134 -2.82 21.48 0.56
N SER A 135 -3.92 21.83 -0.11
CA SER A 135 -3.86 22.60 -1.36
C SER A 135 -3.23 23.98 -1.17
N ASP A 136 -3.54 24.68 -0.08
CA ASP A 136 -2.96 25.99 0.24
C ASP A 136 -1.46 25.89 0.54
N ARG A 137 -1.01 24.75 1.06
CA ARG A 137 0.41 24.42 1.26
C ARG A 137 1.10 23.96 -0.03
N GLY A 138 0.36 23.77 -1.12
CA GLY A 138 0.88 23.20 -2.36
C GLY A 138 1.21 21.71 -2.27
N VAL A 139 0.65 21.01 -1.27
CA VAL A 139 0.81 19.56 -1.07
C VAL A 139 -0.40 18.85 -1.64
N LEU A 140 -0.19 17.75 -2.35
CA LEU A 140 -1.25 16.98 -2.99
C LEU A 140 -1.66 15.76 -2.15
N PRO A 141 -2.91 15.71 -1.66
CA PRO A 141 -3.46 14.50 -1.06
C PRO A 141 -3.59 13.40 -2.11
N LEU A 142 -2.98 12.24 -1.86
CA LEU A 142 -2.99 11.08 -2.75
C LEU A 142 -3.60 9.88 -2.05
N ILE A 143 -4.60 9.25 -2.68
CA ILE A 143 -5.25 8.03 -2.19
C ILE A 143 -4.82 6.87 -3.09
N ILE A 144 -4.32 5.79 -2.49
CA ILE A 144 -3.78 4.60 -3.17
C ILE A 144 -4.58 3.36 -2.76
#